data_AF-A0A9N9GLN4-F1
#
_entry.id   AF-A0A9N9GLN4-F1
#
_cell.length_a   1.000
_cell.length_b   1.000
_cell.length_c   1.000
_cell.angle_alpha   90.00
_cell.angle_beta   90.00
_cell.angle_gamma   90.00
#
_symmetry.space_group_name_H-M   'P 1'
#
loop_
_entity.id
_entity.type
_entity.pdbx_description
1 polymer ?
#
loop_
_entity_poly.entity_id
_entity_poly.type
_entity_poly.pdbx_seq_one_letter_code
_entity_poly.pdbx_strand_id
1 'polypeptide(L)'
;MASANKILMLLVLITVLFATLATSTPIPDLDKRAPVMHVSAPRSGFFWAQKSLQNVSWWCTECKATDGVKIKIICNGKSAFSTTGNNANTGQKDIKVDPAWAPEGASCSVKVVLKSNSNVFGTSNGSVIIVKTQE
;
A
#
# COMPACT_ATOMS: atom_id res chain seq x y z
N MET A 1 -31.91 -25.64 -62.95
CA MET A 1 -31.27 -26.26 -61.77
C MET A 1 -30.12 -25.38 -61.24
N ALA A 2 -30.38 -24.09 -60.98
CA ALA A 2 -29.35 -23.10 -60.58
C ALA A 2 -29.72 -22.29 -59.31
N SER A 3 -30.94 -22.44 -58.81
CA SER A 3 -31.45 -21.72 -57.63
C SER A 3 -31.16 -22.46 -56.31
N ALA A 4 -31.19 -23.81 -56.34
CA ALA A 4 -30.96 -24.64 -55.14
C ALA A 4 -29.54 -24.48 -54.56
N ASN A 5 -28.52 -24.25 -55.41
CA ASN A 5 -27.14 -24.13 -54.97
C ASN A 5 -26.86 -22.80 -54.25
N LYS A 6 -27.59 -21.72 -54.59
CA LYS A 6 -27.46 -20.41 -53.93
C LYS A 6 -28.11 -20.39 -52.55
N ILE A 7 -29.25 -21.07 -52.41
CA ILE A 7 -29.97 -21.20 -51.12
C ILE A 7 -29.18 -22.09 -50.14
N LEU A 8 -28.59 -23.19 -50.64
CA LEU A 8 -27.74 -24.07 -49.84
C LEU A 8 -26.47 -23.35 -49.36
N MET A 9 -25.80 -22.58 -50.23
CA MET A 9 -24.65 -21.76 -49.82
C MET A 9 -25.01 -20.68 -48.78
N LEU A 10 -26.16 -20.02 -48.92
CA LEU A 10 -26.60 -19.00 -47.97
C LEU A 10 -26.90 -19.60 -46.58
N LEU A 11 -27.51 -20.80 -46.54
CA LEU A 11 -27.77 -21.54 -45.30
C LEU A 11 -26.49 -22.00 -44.60
N VAL A 12 -25.48 -22.45 -45.35
CA VAL A 12 -24.16 -22.83 -44.80
C VAL A 12 -23.40 -21.60 -44.27
N LEU A 13 -23.50 -20.46 -44.95
CA LEU A 13 -22.84 -19.22 -44.49
C LEU A 13 -23.47 -18.70 -43.17
N ILE A 14 -24.80 -18.82 -43.02
CA ILE A 14 -25.51 -18.41 -41.81
C ILE A 14 -25.18 -19.34 -40.62
N THR A 15 -25.05 -20.66 -40.83
CA THR A 15 -24.67 -21.58 -39.73
C THR A 15 -23.23 -21.38 -39.27
N VAL A 16 -22.30 -21.02 -40.17
CA VAL A 16 -20.92 -20.66 -39.79
C VAL A 16 -20.88 -19.32 -39.02
N LEU A 17 -21.77 -18.37 -39.35
CA LEU A 17 -21.80 -17.05 -38.72
C LEU A 17 -22.30 -17.06 -37.25
N PHE A 18 -22.99 -18.10 -36.81
CA PHE A 18 -23.49 -18.22 -35.43
C PHE A 18 -22.60 -19.06 -34.48
N ALA A 19 -21.43 -19.53 -34.93
CA ALA A 19 -20.60 -20.44 -34.13
C ALA A 19 -19.56 -19.77 -33.21
N THR A 20 -19.47 -18.43 -33.15
CA THR A 20 -18.54 -17.74 -32.24
C THR A 20 -19.24 -16.66 -31.41
N LEU A 21 -20.25 -17.05 -30.65
CA LEU A 21 -20.52 -16.35 -29.39
C LEU A 21 -19.40 -16.74 -28.44
N ALA A 22 -18.32 -15.96 -28.43
CA ALA A 22 -17.41 -15.97 -27.31
C ALA A 22 -18.22 -15.59 -26.07
N THR A 23 -18.64 -16.57 -25.29
CA THR A 23 -19.08 -16.33 -23.93
C THR A 23 -17.84 -15.83 -23.20
N SER A 24 -17.66 -14.52 -23.15
CA SER A 24 -16.74 -13.91 -22.21
C SER A 24 -17.29 -14.27 -20.84
N THR A 25 -16.75 -15.31 -20.22
CA THR A 25 -16.93 -15.50 -18.78
C THR A 25 -16.47 -14.19 -18.15
N PRO A 26 -17.28 -13.51 -17.31
CA PRO A 26 -16.72 -12.45 -16.47
C PRO A 26 -15.50 -13.07 -15.81
N ILE A 27 -14.33 -12.46 -16.02
CA ILE A 27 -13.13 -12.81 -15.27
C ILE A 27 -13.60 -12.74 -13.81
N PRO A 28 -13.60 -13.86 -13.05
CA PRO A 28 -14.01 -13.82 -11.66
C PRO A 28 -13.22 -12.69 -11.03
N ASP A 29 -13.94 -11.69 -10.48
CA ASP A 29 -13.42 -10.44 -9.92
C ASP A 29 -12.05 -10.74 -9.33
N LEU A 30 -10.99 -10.33 -10.03
CA LEU A 30 -9.62 -10.72 -9.72
C LEU A 30 -9.28 -10.03 -8.41
N ASP A 31 -9.64 -10.72 -7.34
CA ASP A 31 -9.26 -10.55 -5.96
C ASP A 31 -9.36 -9.09 -5.49
N LYS A 32 -10.48 -8.72 -4.87
CA LYS A 32 -10.47 -7.60 -3.92
C LYS A 32 -9.58 -8.00 -2.75
N ARG A 33 -8.26 -7.92 -2.96
CA ARG A 33 -7.25 -8.16 -1.95
C ARG A 33 -7.57 -7.27 -0.77
N ALA A 34 -7.56 -7.84 0.44
CA ALA A 34 -7.71 -7.04 1.64
C ALA A 34 -6.65 -5.93 1.65
N PRO A 35 -6.97 -4.68 2.02
CA PRO A 35 -6.00 -3.60 1.99
C PRO A 35 -4.83 -3.90 2.92
N VAL A 36 -3.60 -3.76 2.40
CA VAL A 36 -2.38 -3.94 3.21
C VAL A 36 -1.59 -2.64 3.21
N MET A 37 -1.28 -2.15 4.41
CA MET A 37 -0.41 -1.00 4.57
C MET A 37 1.04 -1.45 4.63
N HIS A 38 1.87 -0.88 3.76
CA HIS A 38 3.30 -1.11 3.70
C HIS A 38 4.05 0.14 4.18
N VAL A 39 5.06 -0.03 5.02
CA VAL A 39 5.93 1.06 5.50
C VAL A 39 7.28 0.92 4.82
N SER A 40 7.59 1.83 3.90
CA SER A 40 8.81 1.81 3.08
C SER A 40 10.01 2.49 3.74
N ALA A 41 9.76 3.44 4.65
CA ALA A 41 10.79 4.07 5.46
C ALA A 41 10.30 4.28 6.91
N PRO A 42 11.18 4.11 7.91
CA PRO A 42 12.60 3.79 7.77
C PRO A 42 12.87 2.33 7.41
N ARG A 43 14.05 2.08 6.85
CA ARG A 43 14.58 0.73 6.64
C ARG A 43 15.47 0.34 7.83
N SER A 44 15.60 -0.95 8.11
CA SER A 44 16.56 -1.46 9.10
C SER A 44 18.00 -1.08 8.76
N GLY A 45 18.82 -0.96 9.80
CA GLY A 45 20.26 -0.68 9.66
C GLY A 45 20.61 0.79 9.48
N PHE A 46 19.62 1.69 9.48
CA PHE A 46 19.84 3.14 9.44
C PHE A 46 19.84 3.74 10.85
N PHE A 47 20.50 4.89 10.97
CA PHE A 47 20.52 5.69 12.19
C PHE A 47 19.67 6.93 12.03
N TRP A 48 19.00 7.32 13.11
CA TRP A 48 18.29 8.59 13.20
C TRP A 48 19.03 9.50 14.17
N ALA A 49 19.62 10.57 13.64
CA ALA A 49 20.24 11.58 14.49
C ALA A 49 19.17 12.35 15.26
N GLN A 50 19.40 12.59 16.55
CA GLN A 50 18.58 13.51 17.32
C GLN A 50 18.51 14.88 16.64
N LYS A 51 17.41 15.60 16.88
CA LYS A 51 17.08 16.93 16.34
C LYS A 51 16.94 17.01 14.81
N SER A 52 17.28 15.94 14.08
CA SER A 52 17.13 15.86 12.62
C SER A 52 15.67 15.62 12.20
N LEU A 53 15.36 15.96 10.95
CA LEU A 53 14.14 15.56 10.29
C LEU A 53 14.35 14.20 9.63
N GLN A 54 13.51 13.23 9.98
CA GLN A 54 13.53 11.88 9.44
C GLN A 54 12.22 11.59 8.73
N ASN A 55 12.32 10.95 7.56
CA ASN A 55 11.15 10.67 6.75
C ASN A 55 10.55 9.30 7.10
N VAL A 56 9.23 9.28 7.28
CA VAL A 56 8.42 8.07 7.30
C VAL A 56 7.59 8.02 6.03
N SER A 57 7.62 6.92 5.30
CA SER A 57 6.83 6.73 4.08
C SER A 57 6.06 5.42 4.08
N TRP A 58 4.91 5.44 3.42
CA TRP A 58 3.99 4.31 3.34
C TRP A 58 3.25 4.24 2.01
N TRP A 59 2.67 3.08 1.72
CA TRP A 59 1.76 2.88 0.60
C TRP A 59 0.75 1.75 0.88
N CYS A 60 -0.43 1.84 0.27
CA CYS A 60 -1.48 0.81 0.25
C CYS A 60 -2.31 0.99 -1.02
N THR A 61 -2.15 0.06 -1.96
CA THR A 61 -2.76 0.13 -3.29
C THR A 61 -4.28 0.12 -3.25
N GLU A 62 -4.87 -0.52 -2.24
CA GLU A 62 -6.32 -0.65 -2.07
C GLU A 62 -6.92 0.47 -1.19
N CYS A 63 -6.09 1.32 -0.58
CA CYS A 63 -6.52 2.42 0.28
C CYS A 63 -6.87 3.67 -0.54
N LYS A 64 -7.85 4.45 -0.08
CA LYS A 64 -8.24 5.72 -0.71
C LYS A 64 -7.24 6.83 -0.38
N ALA A 65 -6.88 7.64 -1.38
CA ALA A 65 -6.00 8.79 -1.18
C ALA A 65 -6.64 9.91 -0.32
N THR A 66 -7.97 9.92 -0.18
CA THR A 66 -8.70 10.85 0.70
C THR A 66 -8.63 10.44 2.17
N ASP A 67 -8.29 9.19 2.47
CA ASP A 67 -8.16 8.72 3.85
C ASP A 67 -6.81 9.17 4.43
N GLY A 68 -6.76 9.32 5.75
CA GLY A 68 -5.52 9.60 6.48
C GLY A 68 -5.00 8.37 7.24
N VAL A 69 -3.79 8.51 7.77
CA VAL A 69 -3.14 7.49 8.59
C VAL A 69 -2.75 8.03 9.97
N LYS A 70 -2.69 7.16 10.97
CA LYS A 70 -2.01 7.38 12.25
C LYS A 70 -0.62 6.77 12.15
N ILE A 71 0.39 7.53 12.53
CA ILE A 71 1.79 7.10 12.53
C ILE A 71 2.24 7.02 13.98
N LYS A 72 2.75 5.87 14.41
CA LYS A 72 3.28 5.64 15.75
C LYS A 72 4.74 5.26 15.65
N ILE A 73 5.59 5.90 16.44
CA ILE A 73 6.97 5.48 16.65
C ILE A 73 7.02 4.71 17.96
N ILE A 74 7.57 3.51 17.89
CA ILE A 74 7.69 2.58 19.01
C ILE A 74 9.17 2.43 19.31
N CYS A 75 9.64 2.97 20.43
CA CYS A 75 11.03 2.87 20.86
C CYS A 75 11.13 1.95 22.06
N ASN A 76 12.08 1.01 22.04
CA ASN A 76 12.31 0.03 23.11
C ASN A 76 11.01 -0.70 23.53
N GLY A 77 10.16 -1.03 22.55
CA GLY A 77 8.88 -1.72 22.75
C GLY A 77 7.73 -0.86 23.26
N LYS A 78 7.93 0.45 23.48
CA LYS A 78 6.90 1.37 23.99
C LYS A 78 6.53 2.43 22.96
N SER A 79 5.26 2.82 22.91
CA SER A 79 4.81 3.94 22.08
C SER A 79 5.47 5.23 22.57
N ALA A 80 6.38 5.79 21.77
CA ALA A 80 7.19 6.95 22.13
C ALA A 80 6.64 8.25 21.52
N PHE A 81 6.17 8.18 20.27
CA PHE A 81 5.63 9.34 19.56
C PHE A 81 4.46 8.92 18.67
N SER A 82 3.52 9.83 18.45
CA SER A 82 2.39 9.62 17.54
C SER A 82 2.07 10.90 16.78
N THR A 83 1.77 10.75 15.50
CA THR A 83 1.28 11.84 14.64
C THR A 83 0.30 11.30 13.60
N THR A 84 -0.11 12.13 12.64
CA THR A 84 -0.95 11.71 11.53
C THR A 84 -0.40 12.16 10.19
N GLY A 85 -0.71 11.37 9.17
CA GLY A 85 -0.43 11.67 7.76
C GLY A 85 -1.74 11.77 6.98
N ASN A 86 -1.66 12.47 5.85
CA ASN A 86 -2.71 12.51 4.83
C ASN A 86 -2.35 11.49 3.75
N ASN A 87 -3.34 11.09 2.95
CA ASN A 87 -3.18 10.14 1.85
C ASN A 87 -2.70 8.76 2.29
N ALA A 88 -3.67 7.86 2.51
CA ALA A 88 -3.40 6.47 2.83
C ALA A 88 -2.95 5.63 1.62
N ASN A 89 -3.16 6.10 0.39
CA ASN A 89 -2.75 5.35 -0.81
C ASN A 89 -1.22 5.39 -0.99
N THR A 90 -0.63 6.58 -0.93
CA THR A 90 0.82 6.79 -0.89
C THR A 90 1.12 8.07 -0.14
N GLY A 91 2.05 8.03 0.80
CA GLY A 91 2.31 9.20 1.62
C GLY A 91 3.65 9.18 2.31
N GLN A 92 4.03 10.36 2.76
CA GLN A 92 5.25 10.59 3.53
C GLN A 92 5.02 11.66 4.59
N LYS A 93 5.78 11.57 5.68
CA LYS A 93 5.75 12.54 6.77
C LYS A 93 7.14 12.70 7.36
N ASP A 94 7.60 13.93 7.40
CA ASP A 94 8.82 14.28 8.13
C ASP A 94 8.52 14.39 9.62
N ILE A 95 9.39 13.79 10.41
CA ILE A 95 9.30 13.74 11.87
C ILE A 95 10.61 14.28 12.44
N LYS A 96 10.49 15.28 13.29
CA LYS A 96 11.63 15.79 14.07
C LYS A 96 11.94 14.83 15.20
N VAL A 97 13.15 14.28 15.22
CA VAL A 97 13.62 13.34 16.25
C VAL A 97 13.90 14.10 17.54
N ASP A 98 12.94 14.14 18.45
CA ASP A 98 13.12 14.84 19.72
C ASP A 98 13.78 13.91 20.75
N PRO A 99 14.89 14.32 21.39
CA PRO A 99 15.53 13.56 22.46
C PRO A 99 14.58 13.13 23.60
N ALA A 100 13.49 13.87 23.84
CA ALA A 100 12.53 13.57 24.89
C ALA A 100 11.81 12.23 24.69
N TRP A 101 11.53 11.84 23.44
CA TRP A 101 10.91 10.56 23.10
C TRP A 101 11.87 9.56 22.45
N ALA A 102 12.97 10.05 21.87
CA ALA A 102 14.04 9.27 21.25
C ALA A 102 15.38 9.55 21.96
N PRO A 103 15.62 8.95 23.14
CA PRO A 103 16.93 9.02 23.78
C PRO A 103 17.97 8.28 22.93
N GLU A 104 19.24 8.68 23.07
CA GLU A 104 20.37 8.03 22.41
C GLU A 104 20.40 6.52 22.70
N GLY A 105 20.71 5.72 21.68
CA GLY A 105 20.74 4.26 21.78
C GLY A 105 19.37 3.59 21.73
N ALA A 106 18.27 4.34 21.71
CA ALA A 106 16.94 3.75 21.55
C ALA A 106 16.81 3.02 20.21
N SER A 107 16.19 1.84 20.23
CA SER A 107 15.82 1.08 19.05
C SER A 107 14.36 1.35 18.72
N CYS A 108 14.10 2.02 17.60
CA CYS A 108 12.79 2.51 17.22
C CYS A 108 12.27 1.88 15.93
N SER A 109 10.99 1.51 15.91
CA SER A 109 10.26 1.09 14.71
C SER A 109 9.05 1.98 14.47
N VAL A 110 8.52 1.94 13.26
CA VAL A 110 7.37 2.77 12.86
C VAL A 110 6.19 1.89 12.52
N LYS A 111 5.02 2.19 13.09
CA LYS A 111 3.75 1.58 12.74
C LYS A 111 2.82 2.62 12.11
N VAL A 112 2.34 2.34 10.91
CA VAL A 112 1.35 3.16 10.20
C VAL A 112 0.01 2.43 10.18
N VAL A 113 -1.06 3.11 10.57
CA VAL A 113 -2.41 2.55 10.72
C VAL A 113 -3.40 3.42 9.96
N LEU A 114 -4.21 2.82 9.11
CA LEU A 114 -5.28 3.53 8.42
C LEU A 114 -6.29 4.11 9.43
N LYS A 115 -6.70 5.38 9.27
CA LYS A 115 -7.63 6.03 10.21
C LYS A 115 -9.04 5.45 10.13
N SER A 116 -9.52 5.12 8.93
CA SER A 116 -10.87 4.61 8.67
C SER A 116 -11.05 3.15 9.07
N ASN A 117 -9.96 2.37 9.15
CA ASN A 117 -9.97 0.98 9.59
C ASN A 117 -8.65 0.59 10.25
N SER A 118 -8.65 0.41 11.58
CA SER A 118 -7.43 0.10 12.34
C SER A 118 -6.83 -1.29 12.09
N ASN A 119 -7.56 -2.19 11.41
CA ASN A 119 -7.05 -3.50 11.02
C ASN A 119 -6.11 -3.42 9.80
N VAL A 120 -6.14 -2.31 9.06
CA VAL A 120 -5.20 -2.04 7.97
C VAL A 120 -4.01 -1.26 8.54
N PHE A 121 -2.91 -1.98 8.80
CA PHE A 121 -1.69 -1.39 9.33
C PHE A 121 -0.44 -2.07 8.78
N GLY A 122 0.67 -1.35 8.85
CA GLY A 122 2.00 -1.82 8.48
C GLY A 122 3.02 -1.39 9.51
N THR A 123 4.12 -2.13 9.60
CA THR A 123 5.27 -1.79 10.44
C THR A 123 6.51 -1.70 9.55
N SER A 124 7.44 -0.79 9.87
CA SER A 124 8.74 -0.71 9.22
C SER A 124 9.45 -2.05 9.26
N ASN A 125 10.22 -2.34 8.20
CA ASN A 125 11.05 -3.55 8.17
C ASN A 125 12.28 -3.36 9.07
N GLY A 126 12.11 -3.71 10.35
CA GLY A 126 13.11 -3.58 11.40
C GLY A 126 13.12 -2.21 12.08
N SER A 127 14.19 -1.98 12.85
CA SER A 127 14.37 -0.80 13.68
C SER A 127 15.53 0.07 13.20
N VAL A 128 15.44 1.36 13.55
CA VAL A 128 16.55 2.32 13.50
C VAL A 128 17.11 2.54 14.90
N ILE A 129 18.39 2.88 14.97
CA ILE A 129 19.04 3.27 16.23
C ILE A 129 19.14 4.79 16.30
N ILE A 130 18.75 5.36 17.43
CA ILE A 130 18.89 6.80 17.67
C ILE A 130 20.33 7.11 18.04
N VAL A 131 20.92 8.11 17.38
CA VAL A 131 22.27 8.62 17.66
C VAL A 131 22.22 10.10 18.02
N LYS A 132 23.19 10.59 18.78
CA LYS A 132 23.34 12.04 18.99
C LYS A 132 23.58 12.75 17.66
N THR A 133 23.10 13.99 17.57
CA THR A 133 23.55 14.90 16.50
C THR A 133 25.06 15.11 16.66
N GLN A 134 25.82 15.09 15.57
CA GLN A 134 27.19 15.59 15.61
C GLN A 134 27.12 17.09 15.92
N GLU A 135 27.84 17.51 16.98
CA GLU A 135 28.00 18.92 17.34
C GLU A 135 28.91 19.64 16.34
#